data_AF-A0A955DQ12-F1
#
_entry.id   AF-A0A955DQ12-F1
#
_cell.length_a   1.000
_cell.length_b   1.000
_cell.length_c   1.000
_cell.angle_alpha   90.00
_cell.angle_beta   90.00
_cell.angle_gamma   90.00
#
_symmetry.space_group_name_H-M   'P 1'
#
loop_
_entity.id
_entity.type
_entity.pdbx_description
1 polymer ?
#
loop_
_entity_poly.entity_id
_entity_poly.type
_entity_poly.pdbx_seq_one_letter_code
_entity_poly.pdbx_strand_id
1 'polypeptide(L)'
;MGLHVGGVDMLEGADGPQIMEVNSSPGLEGIETATGVDVAGAIVDHLVALQRFPEVDLRQRLSLGAGYAVSEFVIVPGSSLANQTLAEAQLRERDIIVLNITRGGVTFPNPGGEHQILIGDTLLCYGKVLSLRSLIPDKPSRTRKKKDTKKASGSVKQ
;
A
#
# COMPACT_ATOMS: atom_id res chain seq x y z
N MET A 1 9.86 19.09 4.33
CA MET A 1 8.47 19.58 4.50
C MET A 1 7.64 18.98 3.39
N GLY A 2 6.76 18.03 3.68
CA GLY A 2 5.91 17.34 2.69
C GLY A 2 4.55 18.00 2.52
N LEU A 3 4.52 19.34 2.48
CA LEU A 3 3.28 20.12 2.38
C LEU A 3 2.93 20.30 0.91
N HIS A 4 1.69 19.97 0.54
CA HIS A 4 1.18 20.24 -0.82
C HIS A 4 0.87 21.73 -1.04
N VAL A 5 0.55 22.46 0.04
CA VAL A 5 0.26 23.90 0.03
C VAL A 5 0.79 24.51 1.33
N GLY A 6 1.35 25.72 1.25
CA GLY A 6 1.81 26.50 2.41
C GLY A 6 1.90 27.98 2.04
N GLY A 7 1.80 28.86 3.04
CA GLY A 7 2.00 30.29 2.86
C GLY A 7 3.46 30.65 3.03
N VAL A 8 3.97 31.57 2.21
CA VAL A 8 5.34 32.08 2.31
C VAL A 8 5.26 33.57 2.55
N ASP A 9 5.81 34.03 3.67
CA ASP A 9 6.00 35.45 3.92
C ASP A 9 7.33 35.91 3.34
N MET A 10 7.31 37.04 2.63
CA MET A 10 8.47 37.56 1.91
C MET A 10 8.60 39.07 2.13
N LEU A 11 9.84 39.53 2.28
CA LEU A 11 10.18 40.96 2.30
C LEU A 11 11.07 41.32 1.11
N GLU A 12 10.95 42.55 0.62
CA GLU A 12 11.80 43.03 -0.46
C GLU A 12 13.17 43.46 0.08
N GLY A 13 14.23 42.78 -0.37
CA GLY A 13 15.62 43.10 -0.04
C GLY A 13 16.37 43.73 -1.21
N ALA A 14 17.59 44.19 -0.95
CA ALA A 14 18.44 44.85 -1.96
C ALA A 14 18.77 43.95 -3.17
N ASP A 15 18.77 42.63 -2.97
CA ASP A 15 19.05 41.61 -3.99
C ASP A 15 17.77 40.90 -4.48
N GLY A 16 16.59 41.47 -4.18
CA GLY A 16 15.29 40.90 -4.51
C GLY A 16 14.53 40.33 -3.30
N PRO A 17 13.40 39.64 -3.53
CA PRO A 17 12.51 39.20 -2.46
C PRO A 17 13.14 38.06 -1.63
N GLN A 18 13.14 38.24 -0.31
CA GLN A 18 13.69 37.33 0.68
C GLN A 18 12.57 36.65 1.47
N ILE A 19 12.67 35.33 1.64
CA ILE A 19 11.70 34.54 2.41
C ILE A 19 11.97 34.72 3.90
N MET A 20 10.93 35.10 4.65
CA MET A 20 10.99 35.32 6.10
C MET A 20 10.44 34.12 6.87
N GLU A 21 9.27 33.62 6.47
CA GLU A 21 8.58 32.54 7.16
C GLU A 21 7.84 31.64 6.15
N VAL A 22 7.73 30.36 6.49
CA VAL A 22 6.86 29.41 5.80
C VAL A 22 5.83 28.89 6.78
N ASN A 23 4.56 29.18 6.51
CA ASN A 23 3.42 28.81 7.32
C ASN A 23 2.71 27.59 6.73
N SER A 24 2.46 26.57 7.56
CA SER A 24 1.73 25.36 7.16
C SER A 24 0.21 25.54 7.14
N SER A 25 -0.31 26.66 7.66
CA SER A 25 -1.73 26.98 7.69
C SER A 25 -1.93 28.49 7.48
N PRO A 26 -1.75 28.98 6.25
CA PRO A 26 -1.96 30.40 5.96
C PRO A 26 -3.45 30.77 6.04
N GLY A 27 -3.72 32.00 6.50
CA GLY A 27 -5.03 32.60 6.27
C GLY A 27 -5.17 33.00 4.80
N LEU A 28 -6.32 32.69 4.19
CA LEU A 28 -6.58 32.97 2.77
C LEU A 28 -7.40 34.24 2.55
N GLU A 29 -8.25 34.62 3.52
CA GLU A 29 -9.20 35.75 3.42
C GLU A 29 -8.56 37.05 2.92
N GLY A 30 -7.39 37.41 3.45
CA GLY A 30 -6.69 38.63 3.05
C GLY A 30 -6.19 38.59 1.60
N ILE A 31 -5.67 37.44 1.17
CA ILE A 31 -5.13 37.25 -0.19
C ILE A 31 -6.28 37.19 -1.20
N GLU A 32 -7.35 36.47 -0.88
CA GLU A 32 -8.54 36.36 -1.73
C GLU A 32 -9.22 37.72 -1.90
N THR A 33 -9.32 38.50 -0.82
CA THR A 33 -9.87 39.87 -0.87
C THR A 33 -9.01 40.80 -1.72
N ALA A 34 -7.68 40.71 -1.61
CA ALA A 34 -6.76 41.58 -2.35
C ALA A 34 -6.65 41.21 -3.84
N THR A 35 -6.78 39.93 -4.18
CA THR A 35 -6.54 39.41 -5.53
C THR A 35 -7.82 39.13 -6.31
N GLY A 36 -8.96 38.95 -5.63
CA GLY A 36 -10.22 38.50 -6.23
C GLY A 36 -10.19 37.05 -6.73
N VAL A 37 -9.17 36.28 -6.35
CA VAL A 37 -8.99 34.88 -6.73
C VAL A 37 -9.52 33.98 -5.62
N ASP A 38 -10.29 32.96 -5.97
CA ASP A 38 -10.74 31.89 -5.06
C ASP A 38 -9.60 30.86 -4.86
N VAL A 39 -8.74 31.13 -3.88
CA VAL A 39 -7.57 30.31 -3.57
C VAL A 39 -8.01 29.03 -2.85
N ALA A 40 -8.97 29.13 -1.94
CA ALA A 40 -9.55 27.99 -1.24
C ALA A 40 -10.16 26.97 -2.21
N GLY A 41 -10.96 27.44 -3.17
CA GLY A 41 -11.55 26.62 -4.23
C GLY A 41 -10.47 25.94 -5.09
N ALA A 42 -9.44 26.69 -5.51
CA ALA A 42 -8.33 26.12 -6.28
C ALA A 42 -7.56 25.02 -5.51
N ILE A 43 -7.39 25.17 -4.19
CA ILE A 43 -6.78 24.15 -3.33
C ILE A 43 -7.70 22.92 -3.24
N VAL A 44 -9.00 23.11 -3.06
CA VAL A 44 -9.98 22.00 -3.03
C VAL A 44 -9.97 21.24 -4.35
N ASP A 45 -10.02 21.94 -5.49
CA ASP A 45 -9.97 21.33 -6.82
C ASP A 45 -8.66 20.56 -7.05
N HIS A 46 -7.53 21.11 -6.58
CA HIS A 46 -6.24 20.43 -6.61
C HIS A 46 -6.28 19.11 -5.80
N LEU A 47 -6.83 19.13 -4.58
CA LEU A 47 -6.96 17.93 -3.75
C LEU A 47 -7.93 16.89 -4.35
N VAL A 48 -9.03 17.33 -4.94
CA VAL A 48 -9.99 16.45 -5.63
C VAL A 48 -9.35 15.82 -6.87
N ALA A 49 -8.52 16.56 -7.61
CA ALA A 49 -7.77 16.02 -8.74
C ALA A 49 -6.78 14.92 -8.32
N LEU A 50 -6.19 15.03 -7.11
CA LEU A 50 -5.34 13.99 -6.52
C LEU A 50 -6.13 12.76 -6.01
N GLN A 51 -7.42 12.91 -5.70
CA GLN A 51 -8.29 11.87 -5.12
C GLN A 51 -8.83 10.83 -6.11
N ARG A 52 -8.45 10.85 -7.40
CA ARG A 52 -9.00 9.91 -8.40
C ARG A 52 -8.73 8.42 -8.09
N PHE A 53 -7.82 8.13 -7.18
CA PHE A 53 -7.60 6.81 -6.60
C PHE A 53 -7.37 6.96 -5.10
N PRO A 54 -8.41 6.91 -4.25
CA PRO A 54 -8.16 6.82 -2.81
C PRO A 54 -7.29 5.59 -2.57
N GLU A 55 -6.30 5.69 -1.66
CA GLU A 55 -5.48 4.56 -1.19
C GLU A 55 -6.37 3.56 -0.44
N VAL A 56 -7.31 2.94 -1.15
CA VAL A 56 -8.19 1.92 -0.58
C VAL A 56 -7.44 0.61 -0.71
N ASP A 57 -7.24 -0.04 0.43
CA ASP A 57 -6.71 -1.40 0.48
C ASP A 57 -7.57 -2.30 -0.42
N LEU A 58 -7.01 -2.72 -1.55
CA LEU A 58 -7.65 -3.60 -2.53
C LEU A 58 -8.20 -4.87 -1.87
N ARG A 59 -7.59 -5.32 -0.75
CA ARG A 59 -8.09 -6.46 0.03
C ARG A 59 -9.48 -6.19 0.60
N GLN A 60 -9.75 -4.98 1.08
CA GLN A 60 -11.05 -4.62 1.65
C GLN A 60 -12.15 -4.57 0.60
N ARG A 61 -11.89 -4.09 -0.62
CA ARG A 61 -12.93 -4.04 -1.67
C ARG A 61 -13.18 -5.39 -2.33
N LEU A 62 -12.12 -6.17 -2.56
CA LEU A 62 -12.21 -7.44 -3.28
C LEU A 62 -12.68 -8.60 -2.40
N SER A 63 -12.51 -8.52 -1.07
CA SER A 63 -12.95 -9.59 -0.15
C SER A 63 -14.43 -9.49 0.27
N LEU A 64 -15.16 -8.48 -0.20
CA LEU A 64 -16.58 -8.27 0.14
C LEU A 64 -17.55 -9.13 -0.70
N GLY A 65 -17.08 -9.73 -1.79
CA GLY A 65 -17.85 -10.70 -2.56
C GLY A 65 -17.84 -12.05 -1.85
N ALA A 66 -19.03 -12.55 -1.45
CA ALA A 66 -19.14 -13.84 -0.77
C ALA A 66 -18.40 -14.96 -1.55
N GLY A 67 -17.33 -15.48 -0.96
CA GLY A 67 -16.56 -16.60 -1.52
C GLY A 67 -15.30 -16.24 -2.31
N TYR A 68 -14.97 -14.96 -2.51
CA TYR A 68 -13.72 -14.50 -3.13
C TYR A 68 -12.82 -13.79 -2.11
N ALA A 69 -11.50 -13.88 -2.29
CA ALA A 69 -10.54 -13.20 -1.44
C ALA A 69 -9.28 -12.81 -2.21
N VAL A 70 -8.55 -11.86 -1.64
CA VAL A 70 -7.17 -11.56 -2.03
C VAL A 70 -6.24 -12.26 -1.05
N SER A 71 -5.33 -13.09 -1.56
CA SER A 71 -4.35 -13.81 -0.74
C SER A 71 -2.96 -13.69 -1.34
N GLU A 72 -1.98 -13.62 -0.47
CA GLU A 72 -0.57 -13.58 -0.81
C GLU A 72 0.11 -14.84 -0.29
N PHE A 73 0.92 -15.49 -1.12
CA PHE A 73 1.69 -16.67 -0.71
C PHE A 73 3.04 -16.74 -1.42
N VAL A 74 4.00 -17.37 -0.74
CA VAL A 74 5.36 -17.58 -1.25
C VAL A 74 5.44 -18.96 -1.90
N ILE A 75 6.07 -19.03 -3.07
CA ILE A 75 6.35 -20.29 -3.76
C ILE A 75 7.51 -20.98 -3.05
N VAL A 76 7.19 -22.05 -2.33
CA VAL A 76 8.17 -22.87 -1.61
C VAL A 76 8.70 -24.00 -2.50
N PRO A 77 9.90 -24.54 -2.21
CA PRO A 77 10.38 -25.77 -2.85
C PRO A 77 9.35 -26.90 -2.66
N GLY A 78 8.94 -27.54 -3.76
CA GLY A 78 7.88 -28.57 -3.76
C GLY A 78 6.47 -28.05 -4.06
N SER A 79 6.28 -26.75 -4.29
CA SER A 79 5.03 -26.22 -4.82
C SER A 79 4.77 -26.75 -6.24
N SER A 80 3.53 -27.17 -6.50
CA SER A 80 3.07 -27.54 -7.86
C SER A 80 3.14 -26.39 -8.86
N LEU A 81 3.29 -25.15 -8.37
CA LEU A 81 3.42 -23.95 -9.19
C LEU A 81 4.85 -23.58 -9.53
N ALA A 82 5.86 -24.25 -8.97
CA ALA A 82 7.25 -23.90 -9.19
C ALA A 82 7.73 -24.30 -10.59
N ASN A 83 8.51 -23.41 -11.23
CA ASN A 83 9.16 -23.60 -12.53
C ASN A 83 8.21 -23.79 -13.73
N GLN A 84 6.96 -23.35 -13.62
CA GLN A 84 6.02 -23.32 -14.73
C GLN A 84 5.59 -21.88 -15.03
N THR A 85 5.08 -21.65 -16.22
CA THR A 85 4.49 -20.37 -16.64
C THR A 85 3.10 -20.17 -16.04
N LEU A 86 2.63 -18.92 -15.97
CA LEU A 86 1.25 -18.63 -15.55
C LEU A 86 0.20 -19.26 -16.48
N ALA A 87 0.51 -19.43 -17.77
CA ALA A 87 -0.34 -20.13 -18.72
C ALA A 87 -0.45 -21.63 -18.39
N GLU A 88 0.67 -22.29 -18.12
CA GLU A 88 0.72 -23.72 -17.75
C GLU A 88 0.05 -23.97 -16.39
N ALA A 89 0.14 -23.01 -15.46
CA ALA A 89 -0.46 -23.13 -14.14
C ALA A 89 -2.00 -23.18 -14.15
N GLN A 90 -2.65 -22.78 -15.25
CA GLN A 90 -4.10 -22.81 -15.45
C GLN A 90 -4.89 -22.19 -14.28
N LEU A 91 -4.31 -21.19 -13.60
CA LEU A 91 -4.90 -20.57 -12.41
C LEU A 91 -6.25 -19.91 -12.73
N ARG A 92 -6.39 -19.36 -13.94
CA ARG A 92 -7.63 -18.73 -14.41
C ARG A 92 -8.80 -19.71 -14.49
N GLU A 93 -8.55 -20.98 -14.85
CA GLU A 93 -9.58 -22.02 -14.90
C GLU A 93 -10.11 -22.38 -13.50
N ARG A 94 -9.31 -22.10 -12.45
CA ARG A 94 -9.68 -22.29 -11.04
C ARG A 94 -10.30 -21.03 -10.42
N ASP A 95 -10.66 -20.04 -11.25
CA ASP A 95 -11.09 -18.70 -10.86
C ASP A 95 -10.06 -17.96 -10.00
N ILE A 96 -8.77 -18.07 -10.36
CA ILE A 96 -7.67 -17.37 -9.70
C ILE A 96 -6.96 -16.47 -10.70
N ILE A 97 -6.85 -15.20 -10.34
CA ILE A 97 -6.11 -14.16 -11.07
C ILE A 97 -4.89 -13.79 -10.25
N VAL A 98 -3.72 -13.80 -10.89
CA VAL A 98 -2.49 -13.27 -10.30
C VAL A 98 -2.42 -11.77 -10.59
N LEU A 99 -2.44 -10.95 -9.55
CA LEU A 99 -2.40 -9.49 -9.65
C LEU A 99 -0.96 -8.99 -9.75
N ASN A 100 -0.04 -9.61 -9.01
CA ASN A 100 1.39 -9.30 -9.08
C ASN A 100 2.25 -10.51 -8.67
N ILE A 101 3.51 -10.47 -9.12
CA ILE A 101 4.59 -11.35 -8.65
C ILE A 101 5.68 -10.46 -8.07
N THR A 102 6.15 -10.76 -6.86
CA THR A 102 7.31 -10.10 -6.26
C THR A 102 8.47 -11.07 -6.16
N ARG A 103 9.62 -10.72 -6.74
CA ARG A 103 10.86 -11.52 -6.77
C ARG A 103 12.03 -10.65 -6.35
N GLY A 104 12.69 -11.01 -5.24
CA GLY A 104 13.86 -10.28 -4.76
C GLY A 104 13.62 -8.77 -4.52
N GLY A 105 12.39 -8.38 -4.16
CA GLY A 105 11.99 -6.98 -3.97
C GLY A 105 11.51 -6.25 -5.22
N VAL A 106 11.67 -6.84 -6.42
CA VAL A 106 11.10 -6.29 -7.66
C VAL A 106 9.68 -6.82 -7.84
N THR A 107 8.74 -5.94 -8.16
CA THR A 107 7.34 -6.29 -8.40
C THR A 107 7.01 -6.24 -9.89
N PHE A 108 6.46 -7.34 -10.40
CA PHE A 108 5.93 -7.49 -11.76
C PHE A 108 4.39 -7.35 -11.69
N PRO A 109 3.84 -6.17 -12.00
CA PRO A 109 2.40 -5.96 -11.99
C PRO A 109 1.74 -6.63 -13.21
N ASN A 110 0.54 -7.17 -13.02
CA ASN A 110 -0.27 -7.79 -14.08
C ASN A 110 0.53 -8.71 -15.02
N PRO A 111 1.17 -9.77 -14.50
CA PRO A 111 2.03 -10.63 -15.29
C PRO A 111 1.23 -11.39 -16.37
N GLY A 112 1.76 -11.42 -17.60
CA GLY A 112 1.19 -12.18 -18.72
C GLY A 112 1.42 -13.69 -18.59
N GLY A 113 0.73 -14.48 -19.42
CA GLY A 113 0.80 -15.95 -19.39
C GLY A 113 2.21 -16.54 -19.48
N GLU A 114 3.11 -15.87 -20.21
CA GLU A 114 4.51 -16.27 -20.41
C GLU A 114 5.39 -16.13 -19.17
N HIS A 115 4.94 -15.41 -18.12
CA HIS A 115 5.76 -15.21 -16.93
C HIS A 115 5.94 -16.52 -16.18
N GLN A 116 7.20 -16.89 -15.97
CA GLN A 116 7.59 -18.05 -15.17
C GLN A 116 7.48 -17.76 -13.67
N ILE A 117 6.85 -18.68 -12.97
CA ILE A 117 6.74 -18.71 -11.51
C ILE A 117 7.97 -19.44 -10.96
N LEU A 118 8.78 -18.77 -10.14
CA LEU A 118 9.99 -19.32 -9.55
C LEU A 118 9.85 -19.51 -8.05
N ILE A 119 10.69 -20.39 -7.49
CA ILE A 119 10.80 -20.58 -6.04
C ILE A 119 11.28 -19.27 -5.41
N GLY A 120 10.64 -18.89 -4.29
CA GLY A 120 10.87 -17.63 -3.60
C GLY A 120 10.03 -16.47 -4.12
N ASP A 121 9.31 -16.64 -5.23
CA ASP A 121 8.34 -15.65 -5.68
C ASP A 121 7.20 -15.51 -4.67
N THR A 122 6.73 -14.29 -4.49
CA THR A 122 5.51 -13.99 -3.74
C THR A 122 4.41 -13.62 -4.74
N LEU A 123 3.30 -14.34 -4.74
CA LEU A 123 2.18 -14.11 -5.65
C LEU A 123 1.03 -13.47 -4.86
N LEU A 124 0.56 -12.30 -5.31
CA LEU A 124 -0.72 -11.77 -4.88
C LEU A 124 -1.80 -12.26 -5.83
N CYS A 125 -2.71 -13.06 -5.30
CA CYS A 125 -3.78 -13.67 -6.06
C CYS A 125 -5.14 -13.16 -5.59
N TYR A 126 -6.07 -12.99 -6.52
CA TYR A 126 -7.49 -12.79 -6.27
C TYR A 126 -8.28 -13.95 -6.85
N GLY A 127 -9.17 -14.55 -6.07
CA GLY A 127 -9.95 -15.68 -6.54
C GLY A 127 -10.84 -16.30 -5.49
N LYS A 128 -11.48 -17.43 -5.85
CA LYS A 128 -12.32 -18.19 -4.92
C LYS A 128 -11.52 -18.66 -3.70
N VAL A 129 -12.06 -18.48 -2.50
CA VAL A 129 -11.40 -18.83 -1.23
C VAL A 129 -11.01 -20.30 -1.19
N LEU A 130 -11.88 -21.20 -1.67
CA LEU A 130 -11.61 -22.65 -1.70
C LEU A 130 -10.44 -22.98 -2.64
N SER A 131 -10.43 -22.39 -3.84
CA SER A 131 -9.35 -22.57 -4.81
C SER A 131 -8.03 -22.03 -4.26
N LEU A 132 -8.03 -20.83 -3.67
CA LEU A 132 -6.84 -20.22 -3.08
C LEU A 132 -6.27 -21.06 -1.93
N ARG A 133 -7.13 -21.62 -1.06
CA ARG A 133 -6.69 -22.49 0.04
C ARG A 133 -5.96 -23.73 -0.46
N SER A 134 -6.34 -24.29 -1.61
CA SER A 134 -5.65 -25.46 -2.17
C SER A 134 -4.22 -25.17 -2.65
N LEU A 135 -3.88 -23.90 -2.90
CA LEU A 135 -2.56 -23.46 -3.35
C LEU A 135 -1.64 -23.03 -2.22
N ILE A 136 -2.21 -22.74 -1.05
CA ILE A 136 -1.44 -22.33 0.13
C ILE A 136 -0.96 -23.62 0.82
N PRO A 137 0.35 -23.84 0.96
CA PRO A 137 0.85 -24.99 1.70
C PRO A 137 0.35 -24.94 3.14
N ASP A 138 -0.02 -26.11 3.70
CA ASP A 138 -0.39 -26.23 5.11
C ASP A 138 0.73 -25.64 5.98
N LYS A 139 0.40 -24.57 6.70
CA LYS A 139 1.37 -23.91 7.59
C LYS A 139 1.91 -24.93 8.58
N PRO A 140 3.23 -25.07 8.79
CA PRO A 140 3.71 -25.52 10.07
C PRO A 140 3.24 -24.49 11.10
N SER A 141 2.47 -24.96 12.07
CA SER A 141 1.97 -24.19 13.21
C SER A 141 3.07 -23.27 13.75
N ARG A 142 2.87 -21.96 13.61
CA ARG A 142 3.67 -20.98 14.37
C ARG A 142 3.29 -21.16 15.82
N THR A 143 4.06 -21.95 16.56
CA THR A 143 4.01 -21.99 18.02
C THR A 143 4.17 -20.56 18.51
N ARG A 144 3.08 -19.97 19.04
CA ARG A 144 3.12 -18.67 19.70
C ARG A 144 4.17 -18.76 20.80
N LYS A 145 5.35 -18.15 20.60
CA LYS A 145 6.25 -17.85 21.72
C LYS A 145 5.47 -16.90 22.64
N LYS A 146 4.95 -17.44 23.75
CA LYS A 146 4.47 -16.63 24.88
C LYS A 146 5.61 -15.68 25.24
N LYS A 147 5.39 -14.39 25.04
CA LYS A 147 6.27 -13.34 25.51
C LYS A 147 6.06 -13.32 27.03
N ASP A 148 6.96 -13.97 27.78
CA ASP A 148 6.94 -13.92 29.23
C ASP A 148 7.13 -12.45 29.66
N THR A 149 6.03 -11.84 30.09
CA THR A 149 6.03 -10.56 30.79
C THR A 149 6.70 -10.78 32.14
N LYS A 150 8.00 -10.47 32.24
CA LYS A 150 8.64 -10.25 33.55
C LYS A 150 7.99 -9.02 34.18
N LYS A 151 7.03 -9.26 35.08
CA LYS A 151 6.57 -8.28 36.07
C LYS A 151 7.80 -7.89 36.91
N ALA A 152 8.16 -6.62 36.86
CA ALA A 152 8.94 -5.99 37.90
C ALA A 152 8.11 -6.01 39.19
N SER A 153 8.43 -6.91 40.11
CA SER A 153 8.03 -6.82 41.50
C SER A 153 9.22 -6.28 42.28
N GLY A 154 9.09 -5.02 42.73
CA GLY A 154 9.97 -4.47 43.75
C GLY A 154 9.89 -5.30 45.03
N SER A 155 11.02 -5.45 45.70
CA SER A 155 11.08 -5.77 47.11
C SER A 155 11.95 -4.73 47.81
N VAL A 156 11.26 -4.07 48.73
CA VAL A 156 11.72 -3.17 49.78
C VAL A 156 12.29 -4.00 50.94
N LYS A 157 13.26 -3.42 51.68
CA LYS A 157 13.85 -3.83 52.99
C LYS A 157 14.80 -5.04 52.93
N GLN A 158 15.94 -5.06 53.63
CA GLN A 158 16.38 -4.32 54.82
C GLN A 158 17.77 -3.70 54.63
#